data_AF-A0A059PGA1-F1
#
_entry.id   AF-A0A059PGA1-F1
#
_cell.length_a   1.000
_cell.length_b   1.000
_cell.length_c   1.000
_cell.angle_alpha   90.00
_cell.angle_beta   90.00
_cell.angle_gamma   90.00
#
_symmetry.space_group_name_H-M   'P 1'
#
loop_
_entity.id
_entity.type
_entity.pdbx_description
1 polymer ?
#
loop_
_entity_poly.entity_id
_entity_poly.type
_entity_poly.pdbx_seq_one_letter_code
_entity_poly.pdbx_strand_id
1 'polypeptide(L)'
;AEEFRRKRDQRLKRTFVSASDAAEQRAKGRSGSTKPNQRQDEQRGSTNPYSRERHCFGGGKPIDLFEGLRFGSLILYLAGGRSCLRNSCTISQIKYEERPCKEPESTEKTKYSEILVNNEVIAVGQGETLKAAKIAAF
;
A
#
# COMPACT_ATOMS: atom_id res chain seq x y z
N ALA A 1 2.63 48.97 -18.37
CA ALA A 1 1.74 47.83 -18.01
C ALA A 1 1.02 47.23 -19.21
N GLU A 2 0.67 48.00 -20.24
CA GLU A 2 -0.07 47.52 -21.43
C GLU A 2 0.73 46.56 -22.32
N GLU A 3 2.03 46.76 -22.49
CA GLU A 3 2.86 45.86 -23.31
C GLU A 3 2.96 44.44 -22.74
N PHE A 4 3.00 44.31 -21.40
CA PHE A 4 2.98 43.01 -20.74
C PHE A 4 1.64 42.29 -20.92
N ARG A 5 0.52 43.04 -20.90
CA ARG A 5 -0.81 42.50 -21.18
C ARG A 5 -0.90 42.02 -22.64
N ARG A 6 -0.38 42.80 -23.60
CA ARG A 6 -0.39 42.46 -25.03
C ARG A 6 0.49 41.25 -25.36
N LYS A 7 1.68 41.13 -24.74
CA LYS A 7 2.55 39.94 -24.86
C LYS A 7 1.90 38.68 -24.28
N ARG A 8 1.18 38.81 -23.16
CA ARG A 8 0.46 37.69 -22.53
C ARG A 8 -0.69 37.20 -23.43
N ASP A 9 -1.46 38.10 -24.02
CA ASP A 9 -2.55 37.73 -24.94
C ASP A 9 -2.06 37.06 -26.22
N GLN A 10 -0.97 37.56 -26.83
CA GLN A 10 -0.37 36.91 -28.00
C GLN A 10 0.16 35.51 -27.67
N ARG A 11 0.76 35.34 -26.49
CA ARG A 11 1.21 34.02 -26.02
C ARG A 11 0.04 33.09 -25.77
N LEU A 12 -1.04 33.56 -25.14
CA LEU A 12 -2.26 32.76 -24.92
C LEU A 12 -2.82 32.25 -26.26
N LYS A 13 -2.97 33.14 -27.26
CA LYS A 13 -3.47 32.79 -28.58
C LYS A 13 -2.62 31.72 -29.28
N ARG A 14 -1.28 31.81 -29.18
CA ARG A 14 -0.36 30.78 -29.73
C ARG A 14 -0.50 29.42 -29.02
N THR A 15 -0.71 29.40 -27.71
CA THR A 15 -0.89 28.15 -26.96
C THR A 15 -2.21 27.45 -27.33
N PHE A 16 -3.30 28.20 -27.53
CA PHE A 16 -4.58 27.61 -27.92
C PHE A 16 -4.55 27.01 -29.33
N VAL A 17 -3.90 27.68 -30.29
CA VAL A 17 -3.75 27.15 -31.66
C VAL A 17 -2.91 25.86 -31.68
N SER A 18 -1.77 25.86 -31.00
CA SER A 18 -0.91 24.66 -30.91
C SER A 18 -1.55 23.49 -30.16
N ALA A 19 -2.35 23.78 -29.12
CA ALA A 19 -3.12 22.74 -28.42
C ALA A 19 -4.24 22.15 -29.29
N SER A 20 -4.88 22.96 -30.13
CA SER A 20 -5.91 22.52 -31.07
C SER A 20 -5.32 21.61 -32.16
N ASP A 21 -4.20 22.02 -32.77
CA ASP A 21 -3.51 21.22 -33.79
C ASP A 21 -3.03 19.87 -33.22
N ALA A 22 -2.52 19.87 -31.98
CA ALA A 22 -2.09 18.66 -31.29
C ALA A 22 -3.27 17.72 -30.94
N ALA A 23 -4.44 18.29 -30.60
CA ALA A 23 -5.65 17.51 -30.36
C ALA A 23 -6.19 16.89 -31.66
N GLU A 24 -6.14 17.62 -32.77
CA GLU A 24 -6.58 17.14 -34.09
C GLU A 24 -5.68 15.98 -34.60
N GLN A 25 -4.37 16.06 -34.38
CA GLN A 25 -3.45 14.95 -34.71
C GLN A 25 -3.73 13.69 -33.89
N ARG A 26 -4.09 13.83 -32.60
CA ARG A 26 -4.49 12.68 -31.76
C ARG A 26 -5.82 12.06 -32.16
N ALA A 27 -6.76 12.85 -32.68
CA ALA A 27 -8.03 12.35 -33.16
C ALA A 27 -7.90 11.58 -34.48
N LYS A 28 -7.06 12.04 -35.41
CA LYS A 28 -6.83 11.39 -36.72
C LYS A 28 -5.97 10.11 -36.65
N GLY A 29 -5.10 9.96 -35.65
CA GLY A 29 -4.24 8.78 -35.47
C GLY A 29 -4.97 7.48 -35.06
N ARG A 30 -6.29 7.50 -34.86
CA ARG A 30 -7.06 6.36 -34.32
C ARG A 30 -7.90 5.61 -35.37
N SER A 31 -7.91 6.07 -36.63
CA SER A 31 -8.67 5.47 -37.73
C SER A 31 -7.73 4.92 -38.80
N GLY A 32 -7.13 3.75 -38.56
CA GLY A 32 -6.28 3.11 -39.55
C GLY A 32 -5.75 1.72 -39.16
N SER A 33 -6.39 0.69 -39.69
CA SER A 33 -5.92 -0.70 -39.86
C SER A 33 -5.74 -1.59 -38.62
N THR A 34 -6.76 -2.42 -38.40
CA THR A 34 -6.66 -3.78 -37.86
C THR A 34 -5.78 -4.67 -38.74
N LYS A 35 -4.76 -5.32 -38.17
CA LYS A 35 -4.21 -6.59 -38.64
C LYS A 35 -3.83 -7.46 -37.44
N PRO A 36 -4.34 -8.70 -37.33
CA PRO A 36 -3.80 -9.68 -36.40
C PRO A 36 -2.64 -10.41 -37.09
N ASN A 37 -1.46 -10.42 -36.47
CA ASN A 37 -0.41 -11.36 -36.85
C ASN A 37 -0.13 -12.26 -35.65
N GLN A 38 -0.76 -13.44 -35.68
CA GLN A 38 -0.31 -14.58 -34.90
C GLN A 38 1.01 -15.08 -35.50
N ARG A 39 2.05 -15.22 -34.68
CA ARG A 39 2.97 -16.36 -34.67
C ARG A 39 3.89 -16.27 -33.45
N GLN A 40 3.60 -17.17 -32.51
CA GLN A 40 4.53 -17.97 -31.71
C GLN A 40 5.83 -17.32 -31.25
N ASP A 41 5.88 -17.04 -29.94
CA ASP A 41 6.93 -17.61 -29.10
C ASP A 41 6.27 -18.13 -27.81
N GLU A 42 6.05 -19.45 -27.79
CA GLU A 42 5.78 -20.18 -26.56
C GLU A 42 7.10 -20.33 -25.80
N GLN A 43 7.27 -19.56 -24.72
CA GLN A 43 7.87 -20.00 -23.45
C GLN A 43 8.12 -18.81 -22.54
N ARG A 44 7.17 -18.54 -21.64
CA ARG A 44 7.39 -18.38 -20.19
C ARG A 44 6.06 -18.02 -19.52
N GLY A 45 5.76 -18.76 -18.46
CA GLY A 45 4.45 -18.84 -17.84
C GLY A 45 3.88 -17.50 -17.38
N SER A 46 2.55 -17.44 -17.42
CA SER A 46 1.66 -16.64 -16.57
C SER A 46 2.30 -15.41 -15.92
N THR A 47 2.48 -14.34 -16.69
CA THR A 47 2.83 -13.04 -16.13
C THR A 47 1.56 -12.33 -15.70
N ASN A 48 1.31 -12.38 -14.38
CA ASN A 48 0.41 -11.46 -13.69
C ASN A 48 0.61 -10.03 -14.24
N PRO A 49 -0.44 -9.27 -14.65
CA PRO A 49 -0.30 -7.93 -15.23
C PRO A 49 0.29 -6.88 -14.27
N TYR A 50 0.58 -7.26 -13.02
CA TYR A 50 1.34 -6.47 -12.04
C TYR A 50 2.87 -6.61 -12.14
N SER A 51 3.39 -7.47 -13.02
CA SER A 51 4.83 -7.61 -13.30
C SER A 51 5.36 -6.48 -14.20
N ARG A 52 4.94 -5.24 -13.95
CA ARG A 52 5.59 -4.08 -14.56
C ARG A 52 6.91 -3.91 -13.82
N GLU A 53 7.98 -4.38 -14.43
CA GLU A 53 9.38 -4.18 -14.01
C GLU A 53 9.52 -2.72 -13.55
N ARG A 54 9.58 -2.50 -12.23
CA ARG A 54 9.61 -1.15 -11.70
C ARG A 54 10.91 -0.53 -12.19
N HIS A 55 10.83 0.60 -12.89
CA HIS A 55 12.02 1.38 -13.23
C HIS A 55 12.66 1.86 -11.93
N CYS A 56 13.68 1.14 -11.47
CA CYS A 56 14.53 1.56 -10.37
C CYS A 56 15.48 2.64 -10.90
N PHE A 57 15.53 3.79 -10.24
CA PHE A 57 16.56 4.79 -10.49
C PHE A 57 17.88 4.31 -9.86
N GLY A 58 18.95 4.27 -10.66
CA GLY A 58 20.23 3.64 -10.29
C GLY A 58 20.24 2.15 -10.64
N GLY A 59 21.29 1.68 -11.33
CA GLY A 59 21.40 0.30 -11.84
C GLY A 59 21.60 -0.79 -10.77
N GLY A 60 21.15 -0.54 -9.54
CA GLY A 60 21.25 -1.47 -8.42
C GLY A 60 20.02 -2.36 -8.29
N LYS A 61 20.14 -3.40 -7.44
CA LYS A 61 18.99 -4.20 -7.02
C LYS A 61 17.96 -3.28 -6.32
N PRO A 62 16.65 -3.54 -6.47
CA PRO A 62 15.62 -2.83 -5.73
C PRO A 62 15.90 -2.88 -4.22
N ILE A 63 15.77 -1.75 -3.54
CA ILE A 63 15.91 -1.68 -2.09
C ILE A 63 14.65 -2.28 -1.46
N ASP A 64 14.82 -3.32 -0.64
CA ASP A 64 13.74 -3.80 0.22
C ASP A 64 13.68 -2.94 1.48
N LEU A 65 12.62 -2.14 1.60
CA LEU A 65 12.42 -1.24 2.74
C LEU A 65 12.02 -1.98 4.02
N PHE A 66 11.68 -3.26 3.93
CA PHE A 66 11.24 -4.07 5.06
C PHE A 66 12.31 -5.05 5.56
N GLU A 67 13.49 -5.06 4.92
CA GLU A 67 14.59 -5.93 5.29
C GLU A 67 15.02 -5.68 6.74
N GLY A 68 15.12 -6.77 7.52
CA GLY A 68 15.52 -6.72 8.93
C GLY A 68 14.45 -6.21 9.91
N LEU A 69 13.24 -5.85 9.45
CA LEU A 69 12.16 -5.45 10.36
C LEU A 69 11.53 -6.67 11.04
N ARG A 70 11.28 -6.55 12.35
CA ARG A 70 10.68 -7.59 13.21
C ARG A 70 9.38 -8.18 12.64
N PHE A 71 8.56 -7.35 12.00
CA PHE A 71 7.28 -7.76 11.42
C PHE A 71 7.22 -7.60 9.89
N GLY A 72 8.38 -7.53 9.23
CA GLY A 72 8.49 -7.41 7.77
C GLY A 72 7.60 -6.30 7.22
N SER A 73 6.68 -6.66 6.34
CA SER A 73 5.78 -5.74 5.62
C SER A 73 4.51 -5.33 6.38
N LEU A 74 4.45 -5.48 7.71
CA LEU A 74 3.30 -5.05 8.50
C LEU A 74 3.13 -3.53 8.44
N ILE A 75 1.99 -3.07 7.91
CA ILE A 75 1.60 -1.67 7.92
C ILE A 75 0.44 -1.47 8.89
N LEU A 76 0.60 -0.57 9.86
CA LEU A 76 -0.44 -0.23 10.83
C LEU A 76 -1.38 0.84 10.29
N TYR A 77 -2.64 0.47 10.10
CA TYR A 77 -3.73 1.38 9.81
C TYR A 77 -4.44 1.74 11.10
N LEU A 78 -4.43 3.01 11.50
CA LEU A 78 -5.04 3.46 12.77
C LEU A 78 -6.57 3.65 12.70
N ALA A 79 -7.22 3.08 11.69
CA ALA A 79 -8.67 3.17 11.50
C ALA A 79 -9.39 2.01 12.21
N GLY A 80 -10.64 2.25 12.67
CA GLY A 80 -11.48 1.21 13.27
C GLY A 80 -11.24 0.94 14.77
N GLY A 81 -10.62 1.89 15.48
CA GLY A 81 -10.47 1.83 16.94
C GLY A 81 -9.67 0.61 17.41
N ARG A 82 -10.22 -0.17 18.35
CA ARG A 82 -9.56 -1.36 18.92
C ARG A 82 -9.31 -2.49 17.93
N SER A 83 -9.97 -2.46 16.77
CA SER A 83 -9.77 -3.47 15.73
C SER A 83 -8.63 -3.10 14.77
N CYS A 84 -8.02 -1.93 14.91
CA CYS A 84 -7.05 -1.39 13.95
C CYS A 84 -5.85 -2.33 13.74
N LEU A 85 -5.31 -2.89 14.83
CA LEU A 85 -4.19 -3.82 14.79
C LEU A 85 -4.57 -5.16 14.13
N ARG A 86 -5.72 -5.73 14.50
CA ARG A 86 -6.26 -6.96 13.89
C ARG A 86 -6.50 -6.79 12.39
N ASN A 87 -7.09 -5.66 12.00
CA ASN A 87 -7.36 -5.34 10.60
C ASN A 87 -6.06 -5.19 9.82
N SER A 88 -5.07 -4.48 10.39
CA SER A 88 -3.75 -4.29 9.79
C SER A 88 -3.01 -5.61 9.55
N CYS A 89 -3.06 -6.52 10.54
CA CYS A 89 -2.49 -7.85 10.41
C CYS A 89 -3.22 -8.68 9.34
N THR A 90 -4.55 -8.60 9.29
CA THR A 90 -5.36 -9.32 8.28
C THR A 90 -5.00 -8.87 6.86
N ILE A 91 -4.88 -7.56 6.63
CA ILE A 91 -4.49 -6.99 5.33
C ILE A 91 -3.09 -7.44 4.93
N SER A 92 -2.17 -7.43 5.91
CA SER A 92 -0.77 -7.82 5.69
C SER A 92 -0.55 -9.35 5.66
N GLN A 93 -1.62 -10.14 5.79
CA GLN A 93 -1.57 -11.61 5.90
C GLN A 93 -0.67 -12.11 7.05
N ILE A 94 -0.60 -11.34 8.13
CA ILE A 94 0.17 -11.68 9.33
C ILE A 94 -0.78 -12.22 10.41
N LYS A 95 -0.36 -13.28 11.10
CA LYS A 95 -1.14 -13.88 12.18
C LYS A 95 -1.29 -12.89 13.35
N TYR A 96 -2.51 -12.70 13.81
CA TYR A 96 -2.85 -11.92 15.00
C TYR A 96 -3.59 -12.81 16.00
N GLU A 97 -3.21 -12.74 17.27
CA GLU A 97 -3.83 -13.53 18.33
C GLU A 97 -3.93 -12.73 19.64
N GLU A 98 -5.09 -12.77 20.28
CA GLU A 98 -5.30 -12.27 21.64
C GLU A 98 -5.63 -13.47 22.53
N ARG A 99 -4.80 -13.72 23.53
CA ARG A 99 -5.00 -14.87 24.42
C ARG A 99 -4.74 -14.49 25.88
N PRO A 100 -5.41 -15.16 26.84
CA PRO A 100 -5.02 -15.04 28.24
C PRO A 100 -3.56 -15.49 28.40
N CYS A 101 -2.81 -14.78 29.25
CA CYS A 101 -1.43 -15.14 29.56
C CYS A 101 -1.39 -16.51 30.26
N LYS A 102 -0.42 -17.34 29.91
CA LYS A 102 -0.26 -18.67 30.53
C LYS A 102 0.46 -18.59 31.88
N GLU A 103 1.36 -17.63 32.06
CA GLU A 103 2.13 -17.38 33.28
C GLU A 103 2.42 -15.88 33.42
N PRO A 104 2.48 -15.30 34.64
CA PRO A 104 2.33 -15.94 35.94
C PRO A 104 0.88 -16.32 36.24
N GLU A 105 0.69 -17.25 37.19
CA GLU A 105 -0.61 -17.72 37.65
C GLU A 105 -1.55 -16.53 37.87
N SER A 106 -2.65 -16.48 37.11
CA SER A 106 -3.68 -15.48 37.32
C SER A 106 -4.16 -15.63 38.77
N THR A 107 -3.81 -14.70 39.64
CA THR A 107 -4.36 -14.68 40.99
C THR A 107 -5.88 -14.47 40.89
N GLU A 108 -6.62 -14.81 41.95
CA GLU A 108 -8.09 -14.66 41.95
C GLU A 108 -8.54 -13.25 41.54
N LYS A 109 -7.73 -12.22 41.83
CA LYS A 109 -8.04 -10.81 41.57
C LYS A 109 -7.41 -10.24 40.30
N THR A 110 -6.47 -10.93 39.65
CA THR A 110 -5.72 -10.36 38.53
C THR A 110 -5.63 -11.33 37.37
N LYS A 111 -6.18 -10.92 36.24
CA LYS A 111 -6.12 -11.64 34.96
C LYS A 111 -5.13 -10.93 34.04
N TYR A 112 -4.41 -11.72 33.27
CA TYR A 112 -3.42 -11.25 32.30
C TYR A 112 -3.85 -11.63 30.88
N SER A 113 -3.57 -10.76 29.92
CA SER A 113 -3.80 -11.02 28.50
C SER A 113 -2.58 -10.59 27.69
N GLU A 114 -2.24 -11.39 26.69
CA GLU A 114 -1.17 -11.11 25.73
C GLU A 114 -1.79 -10.78 24.37
N ILE A 115 -1.12 -9.89 23.64
CA ILE A 115 -1.34 -9.66 22.21
C ILE A 115 -0.12 -10.19 21.47
N LEU A 116 -0.38 -11.03 20.46
CA LEU A 116 0.65 -11.64 19.64
C LEU A 116 0.49 -11.25 18.17
N VAL A 117 1.62 -10.96 17.55
CA VAL A 117 1.76 -10.77 16.11
C VAL A 117 2.80 -11.76 15.62
N ASN A 118 2.44 -12.58 14.65
CA ASN A 118 3.28 -13.66 14.13
C ASN A 118 3.82 -14.63 15.21
N ASN A 119 2.97 -14.97 16.20
CA ASN A 119 3.32 -15.77 17.38
C ASN A 119 4.31 -15.11 18.36
N GLU A 120 4.70 -13.85 18.14
CA GLU A 120 5.51 -13.11 19.08
C GLU A 120 4.66 -12.20 19.96
N VAL A 121 4.93 -12.19 21.27
CA VAL A 121 4.28 -11.28 22.20
C VAL A 121 4.76 -9.85 21.92
N ILE A 122 3.80 -8.94 21.70
CA ILE A 122 4.08 -7.52 21.48
C ILE A 122 3.60 -6.65 22.63
N ALA A 123 2.63 -7.12 23.40
CA ALA A 123 2.09 -6.41 24.55
C ALA A 123 1.45 -7.39 25.54
N VAL A 124 1.50 -7.03 26.82
CA VAL A 124 0.87 -7.74 27.92
C VAL A 124 0.12 -6.72 28.77
N GLY A 125 -1.11 -7.05 29.13
CA GLY A 125 -1.96 -6.23 29.98
C GLY A 125 -2.56 -7.03 31.12
N GLN A 126 -2.89 -6.35 32.20
CA GLN A 126 -3.51 -6.94 33.38
C GLN A 126 -4.78 -6.20 33.76
N GLY A 127 -5.69 -6.89 34.46
CA GLY A 127 -6.89 -6.29 35.00
C GLY A 127 -7.72 -7.27 35.83
N GLU A 128 -8.73 -6.75 36.52
CA GLU A 128 -9.61 -7.57 37.37
C GLU A 128 -10.45 -8.58 36.56
N THR A 129 -10.72 -8.25 35.30
CA THR A 129 -11.44 -9.11 34.35
C THR A 129 -10.61 -9.36 33.09
N LEU A 130 -10.86 -10.46 32.39
CA LEU A 130 -10.22 -10.74 31.09
C LEU A 130 -10.47 -9.61 30.07
N LYS A 131 -11.66 -8.99 30.12
CA LYS A 131 -11.98 -7.83 29.26
C LYS A 131 -11.09 -6.64 29.59
N ALA A 132 -10.90 -6.32 30.88
CA ALA A 132 -10.01 -5.24 31.31
C ALA A 132 -8.54 -5.53 30.95
N ALA A 133 -8.08 -6.77 31.12
CA ALA A 133 -6.74 -7.19 30.76
C ALA A 133 -6.47 -7.05 29.25
N LYS A 134 -7.42 -7.49 28.40
CA LYS A 134 -7.37 -7.25 26.94
C LYS A 134 -7.40 -5.77 26.58
N ILE A 135 -8.10 -4.97 27.39
CA ILE A 135 -8.14 -3.52 27.19
C ILE A 135 -6.79 -2.88 27.47
N ALA A 136 -6.15 -3.26 28.58
CA ALA A 136 -4.85 -2.75 28.98
C ALA A 136 -3.70 -3.27 28.10
N ALA A 137 -3.84 -4.46 27.52
CA ALA A 137 -2.83 -5.03 26.63
C ALA A 137 -2.79 -4.34 25.26
N PHE A 138 -3.90 -3.74 24.85
CA PHE A 138 -4.05 -3.04 23.58
C PHE A 138 -3.74 -1.55 23.73
#